data_AF-A0A7W9C7Z1-F1
#
_entry.id   AF-A0A7W9C7Z1-F1
#
_cell.length_a   1.000
_cell.length_b   1.000
_cell.length_c   1.000
_cell.angle_alpha   90.00
_cell.angle_beta   90.00
_cell.angle_gamma   90.00
#
_symmetry.space_group_name_H-M   'P 1'
#
loop_
_entity.id
_entity.type
_entity.pdbx_description
1 polymer ?
#
loop_
_entity_poly.entity_id
_entity_poly.type
_entity_poly.pdbx_seq_one_letter_code
_entity_poly.pdbx_strand_id
1 'polypeptide(L)'
;MTLALDALRLHAAETGMDMNARLDGFAAEQRFFLGWAQFWRTQTTEDALRRQSQNSYHSPARYRVNGVIRNLDAWYAAFDVGPDAALYLPPDERVVVW
;
A
#
# COMPACT_ATOMS: atom_id res chain seq x y z
N MET A 1 5.93 4.79 -4.11
CA MET A 1 5.37 4.48 -2.78
C MET A 1 6.48 4.25 -1.76
N THR A 2 7.50 3.46 -2.10
CA THR A 2 8.75 3.30 -1.33
C THR A 2 9.34 4.65 -0.88
N LEU A 3 9.65 5.55 -1.81
CA LEU A 3 10.19 6.88 -1.50
C LEU A 3 9.32 7.71 -0.54
N ALA A 4 7.99 7.61 -0.64
CA ALA A 4 7.08 8.36 0.23
C ALA A 4 7.05 7.78 1.65
N LEU A 5 7.20 6.45 1.79
CA LEU A 5 7.34 5.80 3.09
C LEU A 5 8.69 6.16 3.73
N ASP A 6 9.77 6.20 2.94
CA ASP A 6 11.08 6.61 3.44
C ASP A 6 11.07 8.08 3.87
N ALA A 7 10.41 8.96 3.12
CA ALA A 7 10.22 10.34 3.51
C ALA A 7 9.47 10.49 4.84
N LEU A 8 8.43 9.67 5.09
CA LEU A 8 7.74 9.64 6.39
C LEU A 8 8.69 9.26 7.52
N ARG A 9 9.53 8.23 7.31
CA ARG A 9 10.49 7.77 8.32
C ARG A 9 11.57 8.81 8.61
N LEU A 10 12.09 9.45 7.57
CA LEU A 10 13.07 10.55 7.70
C LEU A 10 12.46 11.72 8.48
N HIS A 11 11.25 12.14 8.13
CA HIS A 11 10.55 13.19 8.86
C HIS A 11 10.37 12.84 10.34
N ALA A 12 10.01 11.60 10.64
CA ALA A 12 9.85 11.16 12.03
C ALA A 12 11.18 11.19 12.80
N ALA A 13 12.27 10.77 12.17
CA ALA A 13 13.60 10.85 12.76
C ALA A 13 14.06 12.30 13.02
N GLU A 14 13.75 13.22 12.10
CA GLU A 14 14.11 14.65 12.23
C GLU A 14 13.31 15.37 13.32
N THR A 15 12.03 15.05 13.45
CA THR A 15 11.11 15.76 14.35
C THR A 15 10.92 15.08 15.70
N GLY A 16 11.42 13.86 15.87
CA GLY A 16 11.15 13.04 17.05
C GLY A 16 9.70 12.53 17.11
N MET A 17 9.00 12.48 15.97
CA MET A 17 7.66 11.91 15.91
C MET A 17 7.70 10.42 16.29
N ASP A 18 6.88 10.03 17.25
CA ASP A 18 6.73 8.62 17.62
C ASP A 18 5.93 7.86 16.54
N MET A 19 6.64 7.03 15.77
CA MET A 19 6.04 6.18 14.74
C MET A 19 5.09 5.11 15.29
N ASN A 20 5.22 4.76 16.57
CA ASN A 20 4.37 3.77 17.24
C ASN A 20 3.12 4.39 17.87
N ALA A 21 3.06 5.72 18.01
CA ALA A 21 1.91 6.41 18.55
C ALA A 21 0.67 6.07 17.72
N ARG A 22 -0.33 5.51 18.41
CA ARG A 22 -1.55 5.01 17.78
C ARG A 22 -2.59 6.12 17.70
N LEU A 23 -3.14 6.30 16.51
CA LEU A 23 -4.33 7.12 16.25
C LEU A 23 -5.38 6.17 15.69
N ASP A 24 -6.56 6.16 16.32
CA ASP A 24 -7.66 5.23 16.03
C ASP A 24 -7.23 3.76 15.95
N GLY A 25 -6.27 3.38 16.80
CA GLY A 25 -5.75 2.01 16.86
C GLY A 25 -4.66 1.68 15.84
N PHE A 26 -4.24 2.61 14.98
CA PHE A 26 -3.22 2.37 13.95
C PHE A 26 -1.93 3.15 14.21
N ALA A 27 -0.78 2.50 14.04
CA ALA A 27 0.55 3.13 14.06
C ALA A 27 0.78 3.97 12.78
N ALA A 28 1.82 4.81 12.75
CA ALA A 28 2.06 5.74 11.64
C ALA A 28 2.20 5.05 10.28
N GLU A 29 2.95 3.96 10.18
CA GLU A 29 3.11 3.21 8.92
C GLU A 29 1.80 2.54 8.48
N GLN A 30 1.03 1.98 9.41
CA GLN A 30 -0.29 1.44 9.10
C GLN A 30 -1.20 2.53 8.52
N ARG A 31 -1.19 3.73 9.11
CA ARG A 31 -1.94 4.89 8.59
C ARG A 31 -1.45 5.33 7.22
N PHE A 32 -0.16 5.26 6.92
CA PHE A 32 0.38 5.53 5.59
C PHE A 32 -0.24 4.59 4.53
N PHE A 33 -0.25 3.28 4.79
CA PHE A 33 -0.87 2.30 3.89
C PHE A 33 -2.39 2.47 3.78
N LEU A 34 -3.08 2.78 4.88
CA LEU A 34 -4.50 3.08 4.88
C LEU A 34 -4.81 4.34 4.06
N GLY A 35 -4.00 5.40 4.18
CA GLY A 35 -4.11 6.61 3.37
C GLY A 35 -3.96 6.33 1.88
N TRP A 36 -2.98 5.50 1.50
CA TRP A 36 -2.83 5.03 0.12
C TRP A 36 -4.09 4.29 -0.39
N ALA A 37 -4.62 3.36 0.41
CA ALA A 37 -5.81 2.61 0.04
C ALA A 37 -7.05 3.52 -0.10
N GLN A 38 -7.22 4.49 0.81
CA GLN A 38 -8.31 5.46 0.79
C GLN A 38 -8.24 6.39 -0.41
N PHE A 39 -7.04 6.83 -0.81
CA PHE A 39 -6.84 7.67 -2.00
C PHE A 39 -7.36 6.99 -3.27
N TRP A 40 -7.23 5.66 -3.38
CA TRP A 40 -7.72 4.87 -4.51
C TRP A 40 -9.14 4.33 -4.33
N ARG A 41 -9.88 4.73 -3.29
CA ARG A 41 -11.24 4.24 -3.07
C ARG A 41 -12.14 4.67 -4.23
N THR A 42 -12.61 3.71 -5.02
CA THR A 42 -13.46 3.96 -6.19
C THR A 42 -14.47 2.83 -6.32
N GLN A 43 -15.69 3.19 -6.73
CA GLN A 43 -16.71 2.24 -7.18
C GLN A 43 -17.00 2.53 -8.66
N THR A 44 -17.06 1.49 -9.47
CA THR A 44 -17.27 1.62 -10.92
C THR A 44 -18.22 0.52 -11.40
N THR A 45 -18.97 0.79 -12.46
CA THR A 45 -19.83 -0.22 -13.09
C THR A 45 -18.99 -1.22 -13.88
N GLU A 46 -19.55 -2.40 -14.16
CA GLU A 46 -18.84 -3.42 -14.95
C GLU A 46 -18.48 -2.90 -16.35
N ASP A 47 -19.41 -2.22 -17.02
CA ASP A 47 -19.16 -1.64 -18.35
C ASP A 47 -18.03 -0.60 -18.33
N ALA A 48 -18.00 0.25 -17.31
CA ALA A 48 -16.93 1.23 -17.16
C ALA A 48 -15.59 0.56 -16.87
N LEU A 49 -15.56 -0.50 -16.04
CA LEU A 49 -14.35 -1.28 -15.78
C LEU A 49 -13.85 -2.00 -17.03
N ARG A 50 -14.75 -2.56 -17.84
CA ARG A 50 -14.43 -3.20 -19.12
C ARG A 50 -13.84 -2.20 -20.10
N ARG A 51 -14.46 -1.03 -20.24
CA ARG A 51 -13.92 0.07 -21.06
C ARG A 51 -12.57 0.56 -20.55
N GLN A 52 -12.39 0.71 -19.24
CA GLN A 52 -11.10 1.10 -18.65
C GLN A 52 -10.02 0.07 -19.01
N SER A 53 -10.34 -1.22 -18.86
CA SER A 53 -9.37 -2.30 -19.11
C SER A 53 -8.91 -2.37 -20.57
N GLN A 54 -9.72 -1.89 -21.52
CA GLN A 54 -9.38 -1.85 -22.94
C GLN A 54 -8.65 -0.57 -23.36
N ASN A 55 -8.94 0.56 -22.70
CA ASN A 55 -8.53 1.88 -23.20
C ASN A 55 -7.59 2.65 -22.26
N SER A 56 -7.41 2.19 -21.02
CA SER A 56 -6.54 2.86 -20.05
C SER A 56 -5.21 2.14 -19.94
N TYR A 57 -4.12 2.91 -19.91
CA TYR A 57 -2.78 2.42 -19.57
C TYR A 57 -2.59 2.22 -18.06
N HIS A 58 -3.58 2.63 -17.26
CA HIS A 58 -3.52 2.56 -15.80
C HIS A 58 -4.33 1.38 -15.28
N SER A 59 -3.72 0.58 -14.39
CA SER A 59 -4.42 -0.52 -13.73
C SER A 59 -5.65 -0.01 -12.95
N PRO A 60 -6.73 -0.81 -12.87
CA PRO A 60 -7.89 -0.50 -12.02
C PRO A 60 -7.50 -0.30 -10.56
N ALA A 61 -8.27 0.52 -9.83
CA ALA A 61 -7.96 0.95 -8.46
C ALA A 61 -7.63 -0.21 -7.50
N ARG A 62 -8.40 -1.31 -7.53
CA ARG A 62 -8.14 -2.49 -6.69
C ARG A 62 -6.73 -3.07 -6.87
N TYR A 63 -6.22 -3.02 -8.10
CA TYR A 63 -4.88 -3.53 -8.43
C TYR A 63 -3.79 -2.50 -8.12
N ARG A 64 -4.10 -1.20 -8.19
CA ARG A 64 -3.19 -0.13 -7.74
C ARG A 64 -2.90 -0.19 -6.23
N VAL A 65 -3.88 -0.64 -5.45
CA VAL A 65 -3.69 -0.86 -4.01
C VAL A 65 -3.03 -2.21 -3.78
N ASN A 66 -3.74 -3.31 -4.06
CA ASN A 66 -3.33 -4.65 -3.64
C ASN A 66 -2.10 -5.17 -4.40
N GLY A 67 -1.94 -4.78 -5.67
CA GLY A 67 -0.80 -5.17 -6.49
C GLY A 67 0.49 -4.45 -6.09
N VAL A 68 0.40 -3.24 -5.55
CA VAL A 68 1.58 -2.48 -5.11
C VAL A 68 2.02 -2.91 -3.70
N ILE A 69 1.11 -2.92 -2.73
CA ILE A 69 1.47 -3.13 -1.31
C ILE A 69 2.10 -4.51 -1.06
N ARG A 70 1.68 -5.55 -1.79
CA ARG A 70 2.20 -6.91 -1.61
C ARG A 70 3.65 -7.10 -2.08
N ASN A 71 4.22 -6.10 -2.76
CA ASN A 71 5.64 -6.06 -3.13
C ASN A 71 6.49 -5.27 -2.11
N LEU A 72 5.90 -4.74 -1.04
CA LEU A 72 6.59 -3.88 -0.07
C LEU A 72 6.75 -4.61 1.26
N ASP A 73 7.99 -4.93 1.65
CA ASP A 73 8.30 -5.61 2.92
C ASP A 73 7.73 -4.89 4.15
N ALA A 74 7.74 -3.55 4.12
CA ALA A 74 7.18 -2.73 5.18
C ALA A 74 5.68 -2.96 5.40
N TRP A 75 4.92 -3.34 4.36
CA TRP A 75 3.51 -3.67 4.53
C TRP A 75 3.32 -4.98 5.31
N TYR A 76 4.18 -5.98 5.07
CA TYR A 76 4.17 -7.24 5.81
C TYR A 76 4.43 -7.01 7.29
N ALA A 77 5.43 -6.19 7.62
CA ALA A 77 5.75 -5.83 9.01
C ALA A 77 4.64 -4.99 9.65
N ALA A 78 4.06 -4.02 8.93
CA ALA A 78 3.04 -3.13 9.47
C ALA A 78 1.73 -3.85 9.82
N PHE A 79 1.37 -4.93 9.13
CA PHE A 79 0.10 -5.65 9.32
C PHE A 79 0.25 -7.11 9.74
N ASP A 80 1.47 -7.54 10.08
CA ASP A 80 1.78 -8.91 10.47
C ASP A 80 1.27 -9.95 9.44
N VAL A 81 1.64 -9.74 8.18
CA VAL A 81 1.15 -10.55 7.06
C VAL A 81 2.01 -11.80 6.91
N GLY A 82 1.39 -12.96 7.15
CA GLY A 82 2.03 -14.27 6.97
C GLY A 82 1.64 -15.00 5.67
N PRO A 83 2.22 -16.20 5.43
CA PRO A 83 1.98 -17.02 4.24
C PRO A 83 0.52 -17.38 3.97
N ASP A 84 -0.30 -17.46 5.01
CA ASP A 84 -1.73 -17.81 4.90
C ASP A 84 -2.60 -16.63 4.43
N ALA A 85 -2.03 -15.42 4.31
CA ALA A 85 -2.78 -14.25 3.88
C ALA A 85 -2.99 -14.23 2.36
N ALA A 86 -4.20 -13.86 1.92
CA ALA A 86 -4.59 -13.88 0.51
C ALA A 86 -3.71 -13.03 -0.43
N LEU A 87 -3.05 -11.98 0.10
CA LEU A 87 -2.17 -11.11 -0.67
C LEU A 87 -0.68 -11.42 -0.50
N TYR A 88 -0.32 -12.43 0.30
CA TYR A 88 1.07 -12.80 0.53
C TYR A 88 1.80 -13.13 -0.78
N LEU A 89 3.07 -12.74 -0.87
CA LEU A 89 4.05 -13.22 -1.83
C LEU A 89 5.32 -13.62 -1.07
N PRO A 90 5.96 -14.74 -1.43
CA PRO A 90 7.28 -15.06 -0.90
C PRO A 90 8.28 -13.97 -1.35
N PRO A 91 9.33 -13.68 -0.53
CA PRO A 91 10.23 -12.56 -0.78
C PRO A 91 10.88 -12.54 -2.18
N ASP A 92 11.18 -13.71 -2.74
CA ASP A 92 11.80 -13.89 -4.05
C ASP A 92 10.85 -13.65 -5.24
N GLU A 93 9.53 -13.65 -5.02
CA GLU A 93 8.54 -13.28 -6.03
C GLU A 93 8.13 -11.79 -5.97
N ARG A 94 8.64 -11.04 -5.00
CA ARG A 94 8.34 -9.61 -4.87
C ARG A 94 9.11 -8.80 -5.91
N VAL A 95 8.41 -7.93 -6.61
CA VAL A 95 9.01 -7.04 -7.61
C VAL A 95 9.58 -5.81 -6.92
N VAL A 96 10.89 -5.61 -7.06
CA VAL A 96 11.60 -4.41 -6.62
C VAL A 96 12.14 -3.69 -7.86
N VAL A 97 11.90 -2.39 -7.97
CA VAL A 97 12.31 -1.60 -9.15
C VAL A 97 13.24 -0.45 -8.77
N TRP A 98 12.83 0.37 -7.80
CA TRP A 98 13.51 1.61 -7.39
C TRP A 98 13.62 1.69 -5.88
#